data_AF-A0A845Z5R1-F1
#
_entry.id   AF-A0A845Z5R1-F1
#
_cell.length_a   1.000
_cell.length_b   1.000
_cell.length_c   1.000
_cell.angle_alpha   90.00
_cell.angle_beta   90.00
_cell.angle_gamma   90.00
#
_symmetry.space_group_name_H-M   'P 1'
#
loop_
_entity.id
_entity.type
_entity.pdbx_description
1 polymer ?
#
loop_
_entity_poly.entity_id
_entity_poly.type
_entity_poly.pdbx_seq_one_letter_code
_entity_poly.pdbx_strand_id
1 'polypeptide(L)'
;MTLSLEEKSVPAFTTKVEPTLENTLGIDMGLKELLVTSEGESVPIPQYYRKSQKRLKTLKKRLSRKKKGSKRRLKAVKAVAKQHKKVADKRKDFHFKTANELLSKAEVIAHENLNIKGQSLTRLSKSINDVFGGTIPHYFNCQSRKCWAENYSSKPQKYQSRLLKLW
;
A
#
# COMPACT_ATOMS: atom_id res chain seq x y z
N MET A 1 -15.80 32.03 -26.46
CA MET A 1 -16.88 31.13 -25.97
C MET A 1 -16.37 29.71 -26.09
N THR A 2 -16.22 28.99 -24.98
CA THR A 2 -15.84 27.56 -25.00
C THR A 2 -17.12 26.72 -25.10
N LEU A 3 -17.29 26.01 -26.22
CA LEU A 3 -18.36 25.03 -26.41
C LEU A 3 -17.88 23.68 -25.87
N SER A 4 -18.44 23.23 -24.75
CA SER A 4 -18.25 21.88 -24.22
C SER A 4 -19.30 20.96 -24.84
N LEU A 5 -18.90 20.01 -25.69
CA LEU A 5 -19.77 18.92 -26.13
C LEU A 5 -19.87 17.89 -25.01
N GLU A 6 -21.04 17.78 -24.38
CA GLU A 6 -21.33 16.70 -23.44
C GLU A 6 -21.75 15.44 -24.23
N GLU A 7 -20.83 14.48 -24.36
CA GLU A 7 -21.11 13.18 -24.96
C GLU A 7 -21.99 12.32 -24.03
N LYS A 8 -23.24 12.10 -24.43
CA LYS A 8 -24.23 11.27 -23.72
C LYS A 8 -23.93 9.75 -23.79
N SER A 9 -22.87 9.34 -24.49
CA SER A 9 -22.51 7.92 -24.68
C SER A 9 -21.73 7.32 -23.51
N VAL A 10 -21.19 8.16 -22.61
CA VAL A 10 -20.49 7.69 -21.41
C VAL A 10 -21.54 7.42 -20.33
N PRO A 11 -21.73 6.17 -19.87
CA PRO A 11 -22.66 5.91 -18.78
C PRO A 11 -22.24 6.70 -17.55
N ALA A 12 -23.17 7.46 -16.97
CA ALA A 12 -22.92 8.17 -15.72
C ALA A 12 -22.53 7.15 -14.64
N PHE A 13 -21.35 7.32 -14.04
CA PHE A 13 -20.88 6.46 -12.94
C PHE A 13 -21.76 6.67 -11.70
N THR A 14 -22.84 5.92 -11.57
CA THR A 14 -23.68 5.91 -10.37
C THR A 14 -23.01 5.04 -9.29
N THR A 15 -22.09 5.61 -8.53
CA THR A 15 -21.43 4.88 -7.43
C THR A 15 -21.91 5.36 -6.08
N LYS A 16 -23.06 4.84 -5.63
CA LYS A 16 -23.42 4.76 -4.21
C LYS A 16 -23.58 3.28 -3.88
N VAL A 17 -22.47 2.62 -3.59
CA VAL A 17 -22.47 1.24 -3.09
C VAL A 17 -22.70 1.32 -1.58
N GLU A 18 -23.78 0.71 -1.10
CA GLU A 18 -24.01 0.57 0.34
C GLU A 18 -23.28 -0.69 0.85
N PRO A 19 -22.48 -0.58 1.93
CA PRO A 19 -21.75 -1.72 2.47
C PRO A 19 -22.70 -2.73 3.11
N THR A 20 -22.69 -3.96 2.58
CA THR A 20 -23.44 -5.12 3.11
C THR A 20 -22.46 -6.20 3.56
N LEU A 21 -22.84 -7.04 4.53
CA LEU A 21 -21.98 -8.13 5.02
C LEU A 21 -21.47 -9.06 3.92
N GLU A 22 -22.24 -9.23 2.85
CA GLU A 22 -21.89 -10.11 1.72
C GLU A 22 -20.99 -9.41 0.68
N ASN A 23 -20.91 -8.07 0.67
CA ASN A 23 -20.06 -7.32 -0.28
C ASN A 23 -18.83 -6.67 0.36
N THR A 24 -18.75 -6.70 1.70
CA THR A 24 -17.73 -6.01 2.48
C THR A 24 -16.72 -6.99 3.05
N LEU A 25 -15.46 -6.84 2.67
CA LEU A 25 -14.34 -7.60 3.20
C LEU A 25 -13.58 -6.79 4.23
N GLY A 26 -13.47 -7.33 5.45
CA GLY A 26 -12.64 -6.76 6.52
C GLY A 26 -11.18 -7.15 6.32
N ILE A 27 -10.27 -6.20 6.47
CA ILE A 27 -8.84 -6.44 6.36
C ILE A 27 -8.11 -5.88 7.58
N ASP A 28 -7.38 -6.76 8.26
CA ASP A 28 -6.35 -6.41 9.21
C ASP A 28 -5.01 -6.23 8.51
N MET A 29 -4.18 -5.29 8.97
CA MET A 29 -2.83 -5.11 8.45
C MET A 29 -1.79 -5.11 9.57
N GLY A 30 -0.84 -6.03 9.50
CA GLY A 30 0.12 -6.28 10.58
C GLY A 30 1.59 -6.21 10.17
N LEU A 31 2.46 -6.44 11.16
CA LEU A 31 3.91 -6.63 10.95
C LEU A 31 4.33 -8.10 10.93
N LYS A 32 3.47 -9.02 11.40
CA LYS A 32 3.69 -10.48 11.31
C LYS A 32 3.28 -10.99 9.94
N GLU A 33 2.07 -10.66 9.54
CA GLU A 33 1.49 -10.88 8.22
C GLU A 33 1.09 -9.52 7.65
N LEU A 34 1.18 -9.35 6.33
CA LEU A 34 0.89 -8.07 5.69
C LEU A 34 -0.57 -7.71 5.89
N LEU A 35 -1.44 -8.68 5.60
CA LEU A 35 -2.85 -8.56 5.82
C LEU A 35 -3.51 -9.90 6.14
N VAL A 36 -4.57 -9.84 6.93
CA VAL A 36 -5.47 -10.95 7.22
C VAL A 36 -6.88 -10.52 6.86
N THR A 37 -7.58 -11.33 6.09
CA THR A 37 -8.96 -11.06 5.70
C THR A 37 -9.93 -11.63 6.73
N SER A 38 -11.14 -11.09 6.81
CA SER A 38 -12.23 -11.65 7.62
C SER A 38 -12.62 -13.09 7.24
N GLU A 39 -12.22 -13.54 6.05
CA GLU A 39 -12.38 -14.92 5.56
C GLU A 39 -11.27 -15.87 6.05
N GLY A 40 -10.26 -15.34 6.77
CA GLY A 40 -9.14 -16.11 7.32
C GLY A 40 -7.96 -16.29 6.38
N GLU A 41 -7.98 -15.71 5.17
CA GLU A 41 -6.81 -15.71 4.28
C GLU A 41 -5.76 -14.72 4.78
N SER A 42 -4.49 -15.15 4.86
CA SER A 42 -3.37 -14.28 5.22
C SER A 42 -2.36 -14.12 4.08
N VAL A 43 -1.83 -12.90 3.94
CA VAL A 43 -0.78 -12.59 2.97
C VAL A 43 0.54 -12.37 3.71
N PRO A 44 1.59 -13.17 3.43
CA PRO A 44 2.87 -13.03 4.10
C PRO A 44 3.68 -11.82 3.58
N ILE A 45 4.54 -11.28 4.44
CA ILE A 45 5.43 -10.17 4.06
C ILE A 45 6.65 -10.70 3.30
N PRO A 46 6.91 -10.26 2.05
CA PRO A 46 8.00 -10.77 1.23
C PRO A 46 9.40 -10.30 1.66
N GLN A 47 9.50 -9.30 2.54
CA GLN A 47 10.73 -8.73 3.12
C GLN A 47 11.79 -8.29 2.07
N TYR A 48 11.36 -7.59 1.02
CA TYR A 48 12.23 -7.22 -0.10
C TYR A 48 13.44 -6.38 0.34
N TYR A 49 13.27 -5.45 1.28
CA TYR A 49 14.38 -4.62 1.74
C TYR A 49 15.42 -5.47 2.48
N ARG A 50 14.99 -6.38 3.37
CA ARG A 50 15.89 -7.28 4.11
C ARG A 50 16.71 -8.16 3.17
N LYS A 51 16.07 -8.78 2.17
CA LYS A 51 16.75 -9.58 1.14
C LYS A 51 17.80 -8.75 0.36
N SER A 52 17.53 -7.47 0.13
CA SER A 52 18.43 -6.57 -0.60
C SER A 52 19.55 -5.94 0.25
N GLN A 53 19.49 -6.08 1.58
CA GLN A 53 20.31 -5.32 2.52
C GLN A 53 21.80 -5.60 2.37
N LYS A 54 22.19 -6.88 2.15
CA LYS A 54 23.58 -7.28 1.92
C LYS A 54 24.17 -6.54 0.71
N ARG A 55 23.42 -6.50 -0.39
CA ARG A 55 23.83 -5.80 -1.62
C ARG A 55 23.95 -4.30 -1.41
N LEU A 56 22.98 -3.67 -0.75
CA LEU A 56 23.01 -2.25 -0.41
C LEU A 56 24.21 -1.90 0.47
N LYS A 57 24.53 -2.71 1.49
CA LYS A 57 25.69 -2.52 2.37
C LYS A 57 27.00 -2.50 1.55
N THR A 58 27.17 -3.45 0.64
CA THR A 58 28.35 -3.50 -0.23
C THR A 58 28.45 -2.29 -1.15
N LEU A 59 27.34 -1.86 -1.78
CA LEU A 59 27.33 -0.69 -2.66
C LEU A 59 27.62 0.61 -1.89
N LYS A 60 27.04 0.78 -0.70
CA LYS A 60 27.32 1.93 0.18
C LYS A 60 28.79 1.95 0.64
N LYS A 61 29.37 0.81 1.03
CA LYS A 61 30.81 0.70 1.38
C LYS A 61 31.71 1.04 0.19
N ARG A 62 31.35 0.63 -1.03
CA ARG A 62 32.08 1.00 -2.24
C ARG A 62 32.00 2.50 -2.50
N LEU A 63 30.82 3.10 -2.32
CA LEU A 63 30.60 4.53 -2.49
C LEU A 63 31.41 5.37 -1.48
N SER A 64 31.41 5.00 -0.19
CA SER A 64 32.12 5.75 0.85
C SER A 64 33.62 5.84 0.58
N ARG A 65 34.21 4.78 0.02
CA ARG A 65 35.64 4.72 -0.36
C ARG A 65 36.02 5.53 -1.61
N LYS A 66 35.07 6.14 -2.33
CA LYS A 66 35.38 6.93 -3.56
C LYS A 66 35.55 8.42 -3.26
N LYS A 67 36.59 9.03 -3.86
CA LYS A 67 36.85 10.48 -3.80
C LYS A 67 35.61 11.29 -4.23
N LYS A 68 35.23 12.27 -3.40
CA LYS A 68 34.16 13.24 -3.71
C LYS A 68 34.44 13.95 -5.05
N GLY A 69 33.41 14.24 -5.83
CA GLY A 69 33.53 14.86 -7.16
C GLY A 69 34.04 13.96 -8.30
N SER A 70 34.61 12.78 -8.03
CA SER A 70 35.14 11.93 -9.11
C SER A 70 34.05 11.28 -9.98
N LYS A 71 34.33 11.11 -11.29
CA LYS A 71 33.46 10.36 -12.22
C LYS A 71 33.15 8.93 -11.72
N ARG A 72 34.10 8.29 -11.04
CA ARG A 72 33.93 6.95 -10.42
C ARG A 72 32.92 6.97 -9.26
N ARG A 73 32.89 8.05 -8.46
CA ARG A 73 31.90 8.22 -7.39
C ARG A 73 30.50 8.38 -7.96
N LEU A 74 30.32 9.17 -9.02
CA LEU A 74 29.03 9.34 -9.70
C LEU A 74 28.45 7.98 -10.16
N LYS A 75 29.29 7.11 -10.75
CA LYS A 75 28.88 5.74 -11.10
C LYS A 75 28.43 4.93 -9.88
N ALA A 76 29.13 5.04 -8.75
CA ALA A 76 28.76 4.34 -7.51
C ALA A 76 27.45 4.86 -6.90
N VAL A 77 27.21 6.18 -6.92
CA VAL A 77 25.93 6.78 -6.49
C VAL A 77 24.78 6.24 -7.33
N LYS A 78 24.94 6.23 -8.66
CA LYS A 78 23.93 5.65 -9.58
C LYS A 78 23.65 4.19 -9.26
N ALA A 79 24.67 3.39 -8.92
CA ALA A 79 24.47 1.99 -8.55
C ALA A 79 23.66 1.83 -7.25
N VAL A 80 23.91 2.65 -6.23
CA VAL A 80 23.11 2.68 -4.99
C VAL A 80 21.67 3.08 -5.29
N ALA A 81 21.47 4.15 -6.07
CA ALA A 81 20.14 4.63 -6.47
C ALA A 81 19.35 3.56 -7.25
N LYS A 82 19.98 2.89 -8.22
CA LYS A 82 19.36 1.78 -8.97
C LYS A 82 18.92 0.64 -8.06
N GLN A 83 19.72 0.30 -7.04
CA GLN A 83 19.36 -0.74 -6.09
C GLN A 83 18.17 -0.33 -5.22
N HIS A 84 18.12 0.92 -4.74
CA HIS A 84 16.97 1.45 -4.01
C HIS A 84 15.71 1.47 -4.88
N LYS A 85 15.82 1.91 -6.14
CA LYS A 85 14.72 1.89 -7.11
C LYS A 85 14.18 0.47 -7.30
N LYS A 86 15.06 -0.53 -7.53
CA LYS A 86 14.65 -1.93 -7.67
C LYS A 86 13.85 -2.47 -6.47
N VAL A 87 14.20 -2.06 -5.26
CA VAL A 87 13.46 -2.46 -4.04
C VAL A 87 12.12 -1.73 -3.95
N ALA A 88 12.07 -0.45 -4.31
CA ALA A 88 10.83 0.30 -4.37
C ALA A 88 9.87 -0.28 -5.41
N ASP A 89 10.35 -0.58 -6.62
CA ASP A 89 9.53 -1.13 -7.72
C ASP A 89 8.96 -2.50 -7.33
N LYS A 90 9.75 -3.38 -6.71
CA LYS A 90 9.27 -4.68 -6.19
C LYS A 90 8.17 -4.55 -5.13
N ARG A 91 8.31 -3.60 -4.21
CA ARG A 91 7.28 -3.35 -3.19
C ARG A 91 6.00 -2.83 -3.83
N LYS A 92 6.11 -1.89 -4.77
CA LYS A 92 4.97 -1.35 -5.51
C LYS A 92 4.22 -2.43 -6.29
N ASP A 93 4.94 -3.26 -7.04
CA ASP A 93 4.36 -4.38 -7.79
C ASP A 93 3.60 -5.36 -6.88
N PHE A 94 4.19 -5.71 -5.74
CA PHE A 94 3.53 -6.55 -4.75
C PHE A 94 2.23 -5.93 -4.22
N HIS A 95 2.27 -4.69 -3.74
CA HIS A 95 1.07 -4.01 -3.23
C HIS A 95 -0.01 -3.85 -4.29
N PHE A 96 0.37 -3.57 -5.54
CA PHE A 96 -0.57 -3.45 -6.65
C PHE A 96 -1.29 -4.77 -6.93
N LYS A 97 -0.53 -5.88 -6.99
CA LYS A 97 -1.10 -7.22 -7.20
C LYS A 97 -2.06 -7.61 -6.07
N THR A 98 -1.64 -7.39 -4.83
CA THR A 98 -2.47 -7.66 -3.65
C THR A 98 -3.73 -6.80 -3.64
N ALA A 99 -3.63 -5.50 -3.95
CA ALA A 99 -4.81 -4.64 -4.04
C ALA A 99 -5.78 -5.12 -5.12
N ASN A 100 -5.26 -5.50 -6.30
CA ASN A 100 -6.08 -5.99 -7.40
C ASN A 100 -6.78 -7.32 -7.07
N GLU A 101 -6.10 -8.22 -6.37
CA GLU A 101 -6.69 -9.46 -5.87
C GLU A 101 -7.84 -9.17 -4.90
N LEU A 102 -7.65 -8.27 -3.94
CA LEU A 102 -8.69 -7.91 -2.97
C LEU A 102 -9.89 -7.21 -3.63
N LEU A 103 -9.62 -6.31 -4.58
CA LEU A 103 -10.67 -5.63 -5.36
C LEU A 103 -11.45 -6.58 -6.28
N SER A 104 -10.87 -7.74 -6.65
CA SER A 104 -11.59 -8.77 -7.40
C SER A 104 -12.51 -9.63 -6.52
N LYS A 105 -12.20 -9.74 -5.22
CA LYS A 105 -12.97 -10.55 -4.27
C LYS A 105 -14.13 -9.77 -3.64
N ALA A 106 -13.95 -8.48 -3.40
CA ALA A 106 -14.92 -7.67 -2.67
C ALA A 106 -15.25 -6.36 -3.39
N GLU A 107 -16.50 -5.92 -3.26
CA GLU A 107 -16.92 -4.63 -3.77
C GLU A 107 -16.54 -3.50 -2.81
N VAL A 108 -16.61 -3.77 -1.50
CA VAL A 108 -16.23 -2.84 -0.44
C VAL A 108 -15.13 -3.47 0.41
N ILE A 109 -14.09 -2.69 0.69
CA ILE A 109 -12.99 -3.10 1.57
C ILE A 109 -13.00 -2.20 2.80
N ALA A 110 -13.12 -2.79 3.98
CA ALA A 110 -13.02 -2.12 5.26
C ALA A 110 -11.64 -2.38 5.89
N HIS A 111 -10.95 -1.32 6.30
CA HIS A 111 -9.65 -1.42 6.97
C HIS A 111 -9.52 -0.39 8.08
N GLU A 112 -8.61 -0.63 9.02
CA GLU A 112 -8.32 0.34 10.08
C GLU A 112 -7.60 1.59 9.55
N ASN A 113 -7.83 2.72 10.21
CA ASN A 113 -7.08 3.95 9.93
C ASN A 113 -5.77 3.97 10.72
N LEU A 114 -4.79 3.21 10.26
CA LEU A 114 -3.46 3.15 10.88
C LEU A 114 -2.66 4.43 10.62
N ASN A 115 -2.11 5.04 11.69
CA ASN A 115 -1.15 6.14 11.56
C ASN A 115 0.24 5.64 11.13
N ILE A 116 0.33 5.18 9.88
CA ILE A 116 1.55 4.61 9.30
C ILE A 116 2.70 5.63 9.31
N LYS A 117 2.38 6.91 9.08
CA LYS A 117 3.37 8.00 9.10
C LYS A 117 4.00 8.12 10.49
N GLY A 118 3.20 8.21 11.55
CA GLY A 118 3.70 8.28 12.92
C GLY A 118 4.52 7.05 13.30
N GLN A 119 4.01 5.86 13.00
CA GLN A 119 4.74 4.62 13.30
C GLN A 119 6.06 4.53 12.52
N SER A 120 6.12 5.04 11.28
CA SER A 120 7.32 5.03 10.44
C SER A 120 8.48 5.88 10.99
N LEU A 121 8.24 6.72 11.98
CA LEU A 121 9.25 7.56 12.64
C LEU A 121 9.81 6.91 13.93
N THR A 122 9.24 5.79 14.37
CA THR A 122 9.64 5.10 15.60
C THR A 122 10.83 4.15 15.38
N ARG A 123 11.22 3.41 16.43
CA ARG A 123 12.21 2.31 16.33
C ARG A 123 11.78 1.20 15.35
N LEU A 124 10.49 1.08 15.07
CA LEU A 124 9.91 0.13 14.11
C LEU A 124 9.95 0.63 12.66
N SER A 125 10.42 1.87 12.45
CA SER A 125 10.52 2.54 11.14
C SER A 125 10.96 1.63 10.01
N LYS A 126 12.00 0.84 10.23
CA LYS A 126 12.55 -0.05 9.20
C LYS A 126 11.61 -1.18 8.81
N SER A 127 10.94 -1.81 9.78
CA SER A 127 9.99 -2.89 9.53
C SER A 127 8.73 -2.33 8.89
N ILE A 128 8.21 -1.21 9.42
CA ILE A 128 7.05 -0.52 8.88
C ILE A 128 7.30 -0.07 7.45
N ASN A 129 8.45 0.52 7.14
CA ASN A 129 8.75 0.93 5.76
C ASN A 129 9.00 -0.26 4.81
N ASP A 130 9.36 -1.44 5.32
CA ASP A 130 9.48 -2.64 4.49
C ASP A 130 8.10 -3.21 4.14
N VAL A 131 7.16 -3.15 5.09
CA VAL A 131 5.78 -3.64 4.97
C VAL A 131 4.88 -2.64 4.24
N PHE A 132 4.85 -1.39 4.70
CA PHE A 132 3.89 -0.36 4.28
C PHE A 132 4.48 0.68 3.32
N GLY A 133 5.77 0.55 2.95
CA GLY A 133 6.47 1.49 2.08
C GLY A 133 5.98 1.44 0.64
N GLY A 134 4.97 2.26 0.32
CA GLY A 134 4.23 2.24 -0.96
C GLY A 134 2.80 1.75 -0.76
N THR A 135 2.13 2.25 0.27
CA THR A 135 1.03 1.60 1.00
C THR A 135 -0.18 1.23 0.15
N ILE A 136 -0.80 0.07 0.44
CA ILE A 136 -2.03 -0.44 -0.21
C ILE A 136 -3.20 0.55 -0.17
N PRO A 137 -3.49 1.29 0.92
CA PRO A 137 -4.56 2.30 0.95
C PRO A 137 -4.42 3.40 -0.10
N HIS A 138 -3.18 3.73 -0.50
CA HIS A 138 -2.96 4.67 -1.60
C HIS A 138 -3.43 4.09 -2.94
N TYR A 139 -3.27 2.78 -3.16
CA TYR A 139 -3.75 2.10 -4.34
C TYR A 139 -5.27 1.89 -4.32
N PHE A 140 -5.86 1.58 -3.16
CA PHE A 140 -7.32 1.54 -2.99
C PHE A 140 -7.99 2.86 -3.40
N ASN A 141 -7.42 4.00 -2.99
CA ASN A 141 -7.92 5.31 -3.38
C ASN A 141 -7.70 5.61 -4.89
N CYS A 142 -6.67 5.04 -5.50
CA CYS A 142 -6.31 5.30 -6.89
C CYS A 142 -7.11 4.44 -7.90
N GLN A 143 -7.56 3.25 -7.51
CA GLN A 143 -8.06 2.24 -8.45
C GLN A 143 -9.57 2.03 -8.44
N SER A 144 -10.30 2.53 -7.45
CA SER A 144 -11.76 2.48 -7.51
C SER A 144 -12.40 3.53 -6.61
N ARG A 145 -13.43 4.22 -7.12
CA ARG A 145 -14.42 4.94 -6.29
C ARG A 145 -15.30 3.96 -5.47
N LYS A 146 -14.82 2.74 -5.20
CA LYS A 146 -15.53 1.64 -4.51
C LYS A 146 -15.00 1.36 -3.10
N CYS A 147 -13.88 1.96 -2.70
CA CYS A 147 -13.34 1.80 -1.35
C CYS A 147 -14.02 2.73 -0.36
N TRP A 148 -14.76 2.16 0.60
CA TRP A 148 -15.31 2.88 1.74
C TRP A 148 -14.23 3.02 2.83
N ALA A 149 -13.25 3.88 2.57
CA ALA A 149 -12.20 4.20 3.52
C ALA A 149 -12.65 5.37 4.42
N GLU A 150 -13.58 5.12 5.33
CA GLU A 150 -13.89 6.08 6.38
C GLU A 150 -13.74 5.46 7.76
N ASN A 151 -13.21 6.27 8.69
CA ASN A 151 -13.00 5.92 10.09
C ASN A 151 -14.20 5.15 10.65
N TYR A 152 -13.95 3.92 11.11
CA TYR A 152 -14.89 3.10 11.86
C TYR A 152 -15.63 3.88 12.97
N SER A 153 -14.88 4.76 13.65
CA SER A 153 -15.36 5.56 14.78
C SER A 153 -16.36 6.65 14.40
N SER A 154 -16.38 7.10 13.13
CA SER A 154 -17.32 8.12 12.65
C SER A 154 -18.61 7.53 12.05
N LYS A 155 -18.81 6.21 12.15
CA LYS A 155 -20.00 5.53 11.59
C LYS A 155 -21.12 5.39 12.62
N PRO A 156 -22.39 5.41 12.18
CA PRO A 156 -23.53 5.14 13.05
C PRO A 156 -23.38 3.78 13.75
N GLN A 157 -23.77 3.69 15.02
CA GLN A 157 -23.56 2.52 15.91
C GLN A 157 -24.02 1.18 15.30
N LYS A 158 -25.04 1.21 14.41
CA LYS A 158 -25.55 0.04 13.68
C LYS A 158 -24.54 -0.65 12.75
N TYR A 159 -23.54 0.10 12.26
CA TYR A 159 -22.46 -0.45 11.44
C TYR A 159 -21.29 -0.94 12.30
N GLN A 160 -21.09 -0.35 13.48
CA GLN A 160 -20.03 -0.74 14.42
C GLN A 160 -20.29 -2.09 15.08
N SER A 161 -21.53 -2.43 15.43
CA SER A 161 -21.83 -3.79 15.95
C SER A 161 -21.75 -4.89 14.90
N ARG A 162 -21.78 -4.52 13.61
CA ARG A 162 -21.84 -5.43 12.45
C ARG A 162 -20.46 -5.70 11.85
N LEU A 163 -19.58 -4.70 11.85
CA LEU A 163 -18.18 -4.86 11.45
C LEU A 163 -17.33 -5.54 12.56
N LEU A 164 -17.65 -5.34 13.84
CA LEU A 164 -17.03 -6.10 14.96
C LEU A 164 -17.24 -7.62 14.88
N LYS A 165 -18.18 -8.10 14.06
CA LYS A 165 -18.43 -9.53 13.80
C LYS A 165 -17.61 -10.10 12.64
N LEU A 166 -16.92 -9.25 11.88
CA LEU A 166 -16.03 -9.65 10.78
C LEU A 166 -14.58 -9.81 11.25
N TRP A 167 -14.34 -9.69 12.56
CA TRP A 167 -13.06 -9.80 13.23
C TRP A 167 -13.11 -10.88 14.30
#